data_AF-A0A0D2HGD9-F1
#
_entry.id   AF-A0A0D2HGD9-F1
#
_cell.length_a   1.000
_cell.length_b   1.000
_cell.length_c   1.000
_cell.angle_alpha   90.00
_cell.angle_beta   90.00
_cell.angle_gamma   90.00
#
_symmetry.space_group_name_H-M   'P 1'
#
loop_
_entity.id
_entity.type
_entity.pdbx_description
1 polymer ?
#
loop_
_entity_poly.entity_id
_entity_poly.type
_entity_poly.pdbx_seq_one_letter_code
_entity_poly.pdbx_strand_id
1 'polypeptide(L)'
;MSQDSGPAPLTSCKVILAGTIAKGLLAEVQAGLKELDRKPHLLGILANNDPAAKVYADWTEKTCRENGFLYTLQQAAKDSVEEVVLAANANPAYDGIIIYYPIFNNRGQDQYIQNIVSLSKDVEGLSHQYIFNMYQNIRFLDDGQMMKSILPCTPLAVIKILEYLHIYNTILPYGNRLFGRTICVVNRSEVVGRPLAALLANDGACVYSVDVTGVQQFHRGAGIRKRKHEVVEMEGWTIENCAPLCDVVITGVPGEAYKFPCHVLKDGAVCINFSSEKNFPPEVKEKASIYVPAIGKVTIVVLLRNLLRIVQNRRAQVEREQQSQSQTSAHESSTEAQARNTVATGQKLETVTLNGVAR
;
A
#
# COMPACT_ATOMS: atom_id res chain seq x y z
N MET A 1 -18.94 48.32 -34.59
CA MET A 1 -18.03 47.22 -34.22
C MET A 1 -18.68 46.46 -33.08
N SER A 2 -19.52 45.49 -33.44
CA SER A 2 -20.17 44.56 -32.51
C SER A 2 -19.12 43.61 -31.95
N GLN A 3 -18.89 43.68 -30.64
CA GLN A 3 -18.07 42.71 -29.93
C GLN A 3 -18.81 41.37 -29.91
N ASP A 4 -18.27 40.41 -30.63
CA ASP A 4 -18.67 39.02 -30.58
C ASP A 4 -18.09 38.41 -29.29
N SER A 5 -18.86 38.47 -28.21
CA SER A 5 -18.56 37.72 -26.99
C SER A 5 -19.00 36.28 -27.20
N GLY A 6 -18.12 35.47 -27.80
CA GLY A 6 -18.32 34.02 -27.87
C GLY A 6 -18.57 33.44 -26.47
N PRO A 7 -19.32 32.33 -26.36
CA PRO A 7 -19.64 31.74 -25.07
C PRO A 7 -18.34 31.32 -24.37
N ALA A 8 -18.12 31.83 -23.16
CA ALA A 8 -17.04 31.33 -22.31
C ALA A 8 -17.16 29.81 -22.18
N PRO A 9 -16.09 29.03 -22.40
CA PRO A 9 -16.17 27.58 -22.24
C PRO A 9 -16.61 27.28 -20.80
N LEU A 10 -17.78 26.66 -20.67
CA LEU A 10 -18.24 26.08 -19.41
C LEU A 10 -17.37 24.86 -19.09
N THR A 11 -16.13 25.08 -18.64
CA THR A 11 -15.34 24.03 -17.99
C THR A 11 -15.97 23.76 -16.64
N SER A 12 -17.01 22.91 -16.62
CA SER A 12 -17.58 22.44 -15.36
C SER A 12 -16.65 21.39 -14.76
N CYS A 13 -15.68 21.82 -13.94
CA CYS A 13 -14.85 20.90 -13.17
C CYS A 13 -15.74 20.02 -12.27
N LYS A 14 -15.65 18.71 -12.46
CA LYS A 14 -16.37 17.74 -11.63
C LYS A 14 -15.61 17.51 -10.33
N VAL A 15 -16.14 18.00 -9.22
CA VAL A 15 -15.57 17.73 -7.89
C VAL A 15 -16.07 16.37 -7.39
N ILE A 16 -15.15 15.45 -7.11
CA ILE A 16 -15.46 14.11 -6.60
C ILE A 16 -14.88 13.96 -5.19
N LEU A 17 -15.76 13.67 -4.23
CA LEU A 17 -15.37 13.49 -2.84
C LEU A 17 -14.88 12.06 -2.59
N ALA A 18 -13.84 11.91 -1.76
CA ALA A 18 -13.30 10.60 -1.35
C ALA A 18 -14.36 9.63 -0.82
N GLY A 19 -15.41 10.14 -0.16
CA GLY A 19 -16.50 9.30 0.35
C GLY A 19 -17.26 8.54 -0.75
N THR A 20 -17.41 9.13 -1.95
CA THR A 20 -18.08 8.46 -3.08
C THR A 20 -17.25 7.31 -3.61
N ILE A 21 -15.93 7.51 -3.71
CA ILE A 21 -14.98 6.51 -4.18
C ILE A 21 -14.85 5.37 -3.15
N ALA A 22 -14.75 5.73 -1.88
CA ALA A 22 -14.63 4.79 -0.75
C ALA A 22 -15.77 3.77 -0.69
N LYS A 23 -17.01 4.17 -1.01
CA LYS A 23 -18.18 3.28 -1.03
C LYS A 23 -18.01 2.07 -1.95
N GLY A 24 -17.42 2.26 -3.14
CA GLY A 24 -17.18 1.17 -4.08
C GLY A 24 -16.16 0.17 -3.54
N LEU A 25 -15.07 0.66 -2.96
CA LEU A 25 -14.01 -0.16 -2.38
C LEU A 25 -14.46 -0.90 -1.10
N LEU A 26 -15.38 -0.31 -0.33
CA LEU A 26 -15.92 -0.96 0.87
C LEU A 26 -16.66 -2.26 0.55
N ALA A 27 -17.31 -2.36 -0.61
CA ALA A 27 -17.99 -3.60 -1.00
C ALA A 27 -17.00 -4.78 -1.11
N GLU A 28 -15.80 -4.54 -1.65
CA GLU A 28 -14.73 -5.56 -1.72
C GLU A 28 -14.24 -5.95 -0.31
N VAL A 29 -14.08 -4.97 0.57
CA VAL A 29 -13.68 -5.19 1.97
C VAL A 29 -14.74 -6.04 2.70
N GLN A 30 -16.02 -5.72 2.53
CA GLN A 30 -17.12 -6.48 3.14
C GLN A 30 -17.19 -7.92 2.63
N ALA A 31 -16.91 -8.15 1.33
CA ALA A 31 -16.84 -9.50 0.78
C ALA A 31 -15.73 -10.32 1.44
N GLY A 32 -14.52 -9.76 1.54
CA GLY A 32 -13.38 -10.44 2.19
C GLY A 32 -13.58 -10.67 3.69
N LEU A 33 -14.30 -9.79 4.39
CA LEU A 33 -14.59 -9.95 5.80
C LEU A 33 -15.49 -11.15 6.09
N LYS A 34 -16.40 -11.50 5.17
CA LYS A 34 -17.29 -12.67 5.30
C LYS A 34 -16.55 -14.01 5.23
N GLU A 35 -15.33 -14.02 4.71
CA GLU A 35 -14.49 -15.22 4.63
C GLU A 35 -13.70 -15.47 5.94
N LEU A 36 -13.81 -14.56 6.92
CA LEU A 36 -13.10 -14.63 8.19
C LEU A 36 -14.04 -15.06 9.32
N ASP A 37 -13.56 -15.96 10.19
CA ASP A 37 -14.32 -16.49 11.33
C ASP A 37 -14.45 -15.48 12.48
N ARG A 38 -13.60 -14.44 12.49
CA ARG A 38 -13.60 -13.39 13.50
C ARG A 38 -13.34 -12.02 12.89
N LYS A 39 -13.83 -10.99 13.57
CA LYS A 39 -13.58 -9.60 13.21
C LYS A 39 -12.09 -9.27 13.40
N PRO A 40 -11.38 -8.75 12.39
CA PRO A 40 -10.03 -8.27 12.56
C PRO A 40 -9.98 -7.08 13.52
N HIS A 41 -8.95 -7.01 14.35
CA HIS A 41 -8.77 -5.94 15.33
C HIS A 41 -7.61 -5.02 14.95
N LEU A 42 -7.93 -3.77 14.66
CA LEU A 42 -6.95 -2.71 14.41
C LEU A 42 -6.65 -1.93 15.71
N LEU A 43 -5.38 -1.82 16.06
CA LEU A 43 -4.90 -0.87 17.07
C LEU A 43 -4.44 0.42 16.38
N GLY A 44 -4.98 1.57 16.79
CA GLY A 44 -4.46 2.88 16.45
C GLY A 44 -3.61 3.45 17.59
N ILE A 45 -2.41 3.94 17.29
CA ILE A 45 -1.51 4.56 18.26
C ILE A 45 -1.37 6.06 17.92
N LEU A 46 -1.88 6.91 18.81
CA LEU A 46 -1.81 8.37 18.69
C LEU A 46 -0.82 8.91 19.73
N ALA A 47 0.32 9.42 19.27
CA ALA A 47 1.39 9.95 20.12
C ALA A 47 1.72 11.43 19.83
N ASN A 48 0.78 12.17 19.25
CA ASN A 48 0.89 13.61 19.01
C ASN A 48 -0.38 14.33 19.47
N ASN A 49 -0.28 15.65 19.57
CA ASN A 49 -1.38 16.54 19.96
C ASN A 49 -1.98 17.27 18.75
N ASP A 50 -1.75 16.77 17.53
CA ASP A 50 -2.25 17.41 16.30
C ASP A 50 -3.77 17.19 16.20
N PRO A 51 -4.59 18.26 16.18
CA PRO A 51 -6.03 18.14 16.00
C PRO A 51 -6.42 17.40 14.72
N ALA A 52 -5.65 17.56 13.63
CA ALA A 52 -5.93 16.88 12.37
C ALA A 52 -5.72 15.36 12.49
N ALA A 53 -4.64 14.94 13.16
CA ALA A 53 -4.37 13.53 13.45
C ALA A 53 -5.47 12.91 14.33
N LYS A 54 -5.95 13.63 15.34
CA LYS A 54 -7.06 13.18 16.19
C LYS A 54 -8.36 12.99 15.39
N VAL A 55 -8.74 13.97 14.58
CA VAL A 55 -9.93 13.87 13.72
C VAL A 55 -9.81 12.68 12.74
N TYR A 56 -8.62 12.47 12.19
CA TYR A 56 -8.36 11.33 11.32
C TYR A 56 -8.46 10.00 12.09
N ALA A 57 -7.97 9.94 13.33
CA ALA A 57 -8.13 8.77 14.19
C ALA A 57 -9.60 8.45 14.50
N ASP A 58 -10.40 9.47 14.83
CA ASP A 58 -11.84 9.33 15.07
C ASP A 58 -12.58 8.82 13.81
N TRP A 59 -12.19 9.30 12.61
CA TRP A 59 -12.73 8.80 11.35
C TRP A 59 -12.33 7.36 11.07
N THR A 60 -11.09 6.97 11.39
CA THR A 60 -10.63 5.58 11.29
C THR A 60 -11.44 4.69 12.24
N GLU A 61 -11.62 5.09 13.50
CA GLU A 61 -12.42 4.34 14.48
C GLU A 61 -13.85 4.12 13.96
N LYS A 62 -14.51 5.21 13.55
CA LYS A 62 -15.88 5.16 13.04
C LYS A 62 -15.98 4.23 11.84
N THR A 63 -15.08 4.37 10.86
CA THR A 63 -15.08 3.56 9.65
C THR A 63 -14.83 2.09 9.97
N CYS A 64 -13.92 1.76 10.89
CA CYS A 64 -13.68 0.38 11.31
C CYS A 64 -14.96 -0.24 11.91
N ARG A 65 -15.58 0.43 12.88
CA ARG A 65 -16.76 -0.09 13.59
C ARG A 65 -17.97 -0.26 12.68
N GLU A 66 -18.24 0.72 11.83
CA GLU A 66 -19.34 0.66 10.85
C GLU A 66 -19.16 -0.45 9.82
N ASN A 67 -17.92 -0.89 9.58
CA ASN A 67 -17.59 -1.89 8.56
C ASN A 67 -17.22 -3.26 9.15
N GLY A 68 -17.54 -3.52 10.41
CA GLY A 68 -17.40 -4.86 11.00
C GLY A 68 -15.99 -5.20 11.52
N PHE A 69 -15.12 -4.20 11.69
CA PHE A 69 -13.80 -4.34 12.30
C PHE A 69 -13.84 -3.95 13.79
N LEU A 70 -12.97 -4.55 14.59
CA LEU A 70 -12.69 -4.08 15.95
C LEU A 70 -11.63 -2.99 15.88
N TYR A 71 -11.77 -1.97 16.72
CA TYR A 71 -10.82 -0.87 16.78
C TYR A 71 -10.58 -0.42 18.22
N THR A 72 -9.31 -0.20 18.55
CA THR A 72 -8.87 0.41 19.81
C THR A 72 -7.95 1.58 19.49
N LEU A 73 -8.25 2.76 20.03
CA LEU A 73 -7.31 3.88 20.05
C LEU A 73 -6.52 3.86 21.35
N GLN A 74 -5.20 3.80 21.25
CA GLN A 74 -4.29 3.98 22.37
C GLN A 74 -3.56 5.31 22.22
N GLN A 75 -3.79 6.20 23.17
CA GLN A 75 -2.96 7.40 23.30
C GLN A 75 -1.67 7.02 24.03
N ALA A 76 -0.54 7.51 23.52
CA ALA A 76 0.77 7.27 24.10
C ALA A 76 1.53 8.59 24.23
N ALA A 77 2.41 8.68 25.23
CA ALA A 77 3.41 9.73 25.25
C ALA A 77 4.45 9.47 24.14
N LYS A 78 5.05 10.54 23.60
CA LYS A 78 6.10 10.43 22.57
C LYS A 78 7.22 9.49 23.00
N ASP A 79 7.66 9.62 24.25
CA ASP A 79 8.79 8.87 24.79
C ASP A 79 8.46 7.39 25.06
N SER A 80 7.17 7.03 25.11
CA SER A 80 6.72 5.65 25.37
C SER A 80 6.18 4.97 24.11
N VAL A 81 6.18 5.64 22.95
CA VAL A 81 5.55 5.12 21.73
C VAL A 81 6.21 3.82 21.24
N GLU A 82 7.53 3.72 21.39
CA GLU A 82 8.29 2.52 21.03
C GLU A 82 7.84 1.31 21.85
N GLU A 83 7.77 1.45 23.18
CA GLU A 83 7.33 0.39 24.09
C GLU A 83 5.90 -0.08 23.77
N VAL A 84 5.01 0.87 23.47
CA VAL A 84 3.62 0.58 23.07
C VAL A 84 3.59 -0.23 21.78
N VAL A 85 4.40 0.13 20.77
CA VAL A 85 4.48 -0.62 19.51
C VAL A 85 5.03 -2.03 19.73
N LEU A 86 6.08 -2.19 20.54
CA LEU A 86 6.65 -3.49 20.86
C LEU A 86 5.66 -4.40 21.61
N ALA A 87 4.92 -3.85 22.59
CA ALA A 87 3.86 -4.58 23.28
C ALA A 87 2.72 -4.97 22.33
N ALA A 88 2.31 -4.06 21.44
CA ALA A 88 1.28 -4.32 20.44
C ALA A 88 1.71 -5.39 19.42
N ASN A 89 2.99 -5.43 19.04
CA ASN A 89 3.55 -6.46 18.17
C ASN A 89 3.41 -7.85 18.78
N ALA A 90 3.65 -7.99 20.09
CA ALA A 90 3.55 -9.27 20.80
C ALA A 90 2.10 -9.68 21.12
N ASN A 91 1.16 -8.73 21.19
CA ASN A 91 -0.21 -9.02 21.60
C ASN A 91 -1.03 -9.73 20.50
N PRO A 92 -1.49 -10.98 20.69
CA PRO A 92 -2.24 -11.72 19.68
C PRO A 92 -3.66 -11.18 19.43
N ALA A 93 -4.19 -10.33 20.32
CA ALA A 93 -5.49 -9.70 20.14
C ALA A 93 -5.52 -8.72 18.96
N TYR A 94 -4.39 -8.07 18.66
CA TYR A 94 -4.29 -7.11 17.56
C TYR A 94 -3.84 -7.77 16.27
N ASP A 95 -4.57 -7.49 15.20
CA ASP A 95 -4.30 -7.98 13.85
C ASP A 95 -3.55 -7.00 12.98
N GLY A 96 -3.65 -5.73 13.32
CA GLY A 96 -2.99 -4.64 12.61
C GLY A 96 -2.72 -3.46 13.54
N ILE A 97 -1.74 -2.65 13.16
CA ILE A 97 -1.31 -1.45 13.86
C ILE A 97 -1.26 -0.30 12.85
N ILE A 98 -1.93 0.81 13.17
CA ILE A 98 -1.81 2.10 12.49
C ILE A 98 -1.21 3.11 13.46
N ILE A 99 -0.26 3.92 13.00
CA ILE A 99 0.38 4.95 13.81
C ILE A 99 0.10 6.32 13.19
N TYR A 100 -0.37 7.26 14.01
CA TYR A 100 -0.71 8.61 13.54
C TYR A 100 0.53 9.52 13.59
N TYR A 101 1.17 9.72 12.43
CA TYR A 101 2.32 10.60 12.23
C TYR A 101 1.90 12.07 11.99
N PRO A 102 2.82 13.04 12.16
CA PRO A 102 4.17 12.92 12.72
C PRO A 102 4.16 12.75 14.24
N ILE A 103 5.09 11.98 14.82
CA ILE A 103 5.22 11.84 16.27
C ILE A 103 6.27 12.83 16.78
N PHE A 104 7.47 12.76 16.20
CA PHE A 104 8.62 13.52 16.65
C PHE A 104 8.88 14.79 15.83
N ASN A 105 8.19 14.98 14.70
CA ASN A 105 8.55 15.97 13.67
C ASN A 105 9.99 15.80 13.15
N ASN A 106 10.59 14.63 13.41
CA ASN A 106 11.89 14.23 12.92
C ASN A 106 11.67 12.97 12.09
N ARG A 107 11.95 13.10 10.80
CA ARG A 107 11.74 12.04 9.82
C ARG A 107 12.50 10.76 10.15
N GLY A 108 13.71 10.84 10.70
CA GLY A 108 14.51 9.68 11.05
C GLY A 108 13.90 8.88 12.20
N GLN A 109 13.41 9.57 13.23
CA GLN A 109 12.75 8.94 14.38
C GLN A 109 11.40 8.35 14.00
N ASP A 110 10.58 9.08 13.23
CA ASP A 110 9.30 8.55 12.74
C ASP A 110 9.52 7.33 11.82
N GLN A 111 10.55 7.35 10.96
CA GLN A 111 10.91 6.20 10.11
C GLN A 111 11.46 5.01 10.92
N TYR A 112 12.15 5.27 12.03
CA TYR A 112 12.54 4.22 12.97
C TYR A 112 11.28 3.55 13.56
N ILE A 113 10.31 4.33 14.03
CA ILE A 113 9.03 3.81 14.53
C ILE A 113 8.27 3.00 13.44
N GLN A 114 8.30 3.44 12.19
CA GLN A 114 7.70 2.68 11.07
C GLN A 114 8.31 1.28 10.90
N ASN A 115 9.62 1.14 11.13
CA ASN A 115 10.33 -0.13 10.91
C ASN A 115 10.25 -1.10 12.10
N ILE A 116 9.90 -0.62 13.30
CA ILE A 116 9.68 -1.52 14.46
C ILE A 116 8.29 -2.16 14.44
N VAL A 117 7.32 -1.63 13.68
CA VAL A 117 6.01 -2.27 13.52
C VAL A 117 6.21 -3.61 12.81
N SER A 118 5.66 -4.68 13.40
CA SER A 118 5.78 -6.02 12.82
C SER A 118 5.18 -6.06 11.43
N LEU A 119 5.90 -6.68 10.48
CA LEU A 119 5.45 -6.82 9.09
C LEU A 119 4.07 -7.48 9.01
N SER A 120 3.76 -8.44 9.89
CA SER A 120 2.47 -9.13 9.94
C SER A 120 1.35 -8.33 10.62
N LYS A 121 1.60 -7.06 10.96
CA LYS A 121 0.65 -6.12 11.58
C LYS A 121 0.71 -4.70 10.98
N ASP A 122 1.71 -4.37 10.16
CA ASP A 122 1.81 -3.07 9.50
C ASP A 122 0.76 -2.94 8.39
N VAL A 123 -0.41 -2.38 8.72
CA VAL A 123 -1.51 -2.21 7.76
C VAL A 123 -1.30 -1.04 6.80
N GLU A 124 -0.39 -0.14 7.14
CA GLU A 124 -0.06 1.04 6.34
C GLU A 124 0.93 0.71 5.24
N GLY A 125 1.71 -0.37 5.40
CA GLY A 125 2.73 -0.80 4.44
C GLY A 125 3.97 0.09 4.47
N LEU A 126 4.32 0.65 5.64
CA LEU A 126 5.42 1.58 5.82
C LEU A 126 6.76 0.90 6.15
N SER A 127 6.73 -0.38 6.53
CA SER A 127 7.94 -1.18 6.71
C SER A 127 8.80 -1.16 5.45
N HIS A 128 10.12 -1.05 5.63
CA HIS A 128 11.08 -1.07 4.53
C HIS A 128 10.87 -2.25 3.58
N GLN A 129 10.47 -3.43 4.09
CA GLN A 129 10.23 -4.61 3.26
C GLN A 129 9.09 -4.41 2.25
N TYR A 130 7.97 -3.80 2.66
CA TYR A 130 6.84 -3.52 1.77
C TYR A 130 7.21 -2.48 0.71
N ILE A 131 7.90 -1.42 1.12
CA ILE A 131 8.39 -0.37 0.23
C ILE A 131 9.40 -0.94 -0.78
N PHE A 132 10.33 -1.78 -0.32
CA PHE A 132 11.31 -2.45 -1.17
C PHE A 132 10.62 -3.35 -2.21
N ASN A 133 9.71 -4.21 -1.76
CA ASN A 133 8.99 -5.11 -2.64
C ASN A 133 8.19 -4.36 -3.70
N MET A 134 7.53 -3.27 -3.31
CA MET A 134 6.85 -2.37 -4.24
C MET A 134 7.82 -1.83 -5.31
N TYR A 135 8.98 -1.29 -4.91
CA TYR A 135 9.94 -0.76 -5.88
C TYR A 135 10.48 -1.82 -6.84
N GLN A 136 10.67 -3.05 -6.37
CA GLN A 136 11.15 -4.19 -7.16
C GLN A 136 10.04 -4.94 -7.91
N ASN A 137 8.78 -4.50 -7.81
CA ASN A 137 7.60 -5.19 -8.34
C ASN A 137 7.48 -6.66 -7.84
N ILE A 138 7.95 -6.93 -6.62
CA ILE A 138 7.78 -8.21 -5.93
C ILE A 138 6.36 -8.27 -5.37
N ARG A 139 5.60 -9.29 -5.79
CA ARG A 139 4.16 -9.40 -5.47
C ARG A 139 3.86 -10.25 -4.24
N PHE A 140 4.80 -11.08 -3.82
CA PHE A 140 4.63 -12.03 -2.72
C PHE A 140 5.78 -11.93 -1.72
N LEU A 141 5.47 -12.20 -0.46
CA LEU A 141 6.44 -12.23 0.65
C LEU A 141 7.14 -13.60 0.76
N ASP A 142 6.60 -14.61 0.07
CA ASP A 142 7.10 -15.97 0.09
C ASP A 142 7.25 -16.53 -1.33
N ASP A 143 8.12 -17.53 -1.47
CA ASP A 143 8.40 -18.18 -2.76
C ASP A 143 7.21 -18.98 -3.30
N GLY A 144 6.37 -19.51 -2.40
CA GLY A 144 5.18 -20.27 -2.78
C GLY A 144 3.98 -19.41 -3.17
N GLN A 145 4.14 -18.08 -3.26
CA GLN A 145 3.14 -17.14 -3.78
C GLN A 145 1.79 -17.16 -3.03
N MET A 146 1.80 -17.43 -1.73
CA MET A 146 0.59 -17.49 -0.91
C MET A 146 0.35 -16.18 -0.15
N MET A 147 1.43 -15.51 0.26
CA MET A 147 1.38 -14.28 1.04
C MET A 147 1.64 -13.09 0.13
N LYS A 148 0.60 -12.32 -0.21
CA LYS A 148 0.82 -11.13 -1.05
C LYS A 148 1.52 -10.04 -0.26
N SER A 149 2.49 -9.38 -0.89
CA SER A 149 3.07 -8.15 -0.38
C SER A 149 2.06 -7.01 -0.54
N ILE A 150 1.67 -6.36 0.56
CA ILE A 150 0.77 -5.20 0.49
C ILE A 150 1.53 -3.99 -0.05
N LEU A 151 0.77 -3.01 -0.55
CA LEU A 151 1.30 -1.74 -0.99
C LEU A 151 1.01 -0.65 0.06
N PRO A 152 1.85 0.38 0.17
CA PRO A 152 1.60 1.49 1.06
C PRO A 152 0.22 2.12 0.82
N CYS A 153 -0.52 2.38 1.89
CA CYS A 153 -1.96 2.68 1.81
C CYS A 153 -2.25 3.97 1.01
N THR A 154 -1.45 5.02 1.18
CA THR A 154 -1.65 6.32 0.53
C THR A 154 -1.36 6.27 -0.98
N PRO A 155 -0.21 5.77 -1.46
CA PRO A 155 0.01 5.53 -2.89
C PRO A 155 -1.08 4.62 -3.51
N LEU A 156 -1.45 3.54 -2.82
CA LEU A 156 -2.49 2.63 -3.30
C LEU A 156 -3.87 3.30 -3.37
N ALA A 157 -4.20 4.18 -2.41
CA ALA A 157 -5.44 4.95 -2.44
C ALA A 157 -5.51 5.88 -3.67
N VAL A 158 -4.40 6.53 -4.02
CA VAL A 158 -4.33 7.35 -5.25
C VAL A 158 -4.54 6.48 -6.50
N ILE A 159 -3.93 5.30 -6.57
CA ILE A 159 -4.17 4.36 -7.67
C ILE A 159 -5.64 3.97 -7.76
N LYS A 160 -6.27 3.63 -6.62
CA LYS A 160 -7.71 3.30 -6.57
C LYS A 160 -8.61 4.45 -7.01
N ILE A 161 -8.22 5.70 -6.70
CA ILE A 161 -8.91 6.88 -7.20
C ILE A 161 -8.76 6.96 -8.72
N LEU A 162 -7.54 6.81 -9.27
CA LEU A 162 -7.33 6.85 -10.72
C LEU A 162 -8.07 5.73 -11.47
N GLU A 163 -8.17 4.54 -10.89
CA GLU A 163 -9.00 3.44 -11.41
C GLU A 163 -10.48 3.83 -11.44
N TYR A 164 -11.00 4.38 -10.33
CA TYR A 164 -12.39 4.85 -10.22
C TYR A 164 -12.71 5.98 -11.22
N LEU A 165 -11.75 6.85 -11.48
CA LEU A 165 -11.87 7.95 -12.43
C LEU A 165 -11.69 7.53 -13.90
N HIS A 166 -11.49 6.24 -14.17
CA HIS A 166 -11.24 5.69 -15.52
C HIS A 166 -10.01 6.28 -16.23
N ILE A 167 -9.02 6.73 -15.46
CA ILE A 167 -7.72 7.17 -16.00
C ILE A 167 -6.88 5.96 -16.44
N TYR A 168 -7.00 4.87 -15.70
CA TYR A 168 -6.48 3.56 -16.09
C TYR A 168 -7.28 3.02 -17.29
N ASN A 169 -6.58 2.79 -18.41
CA ASN A 169 -7.17 2.17 -19.59
C ASN A 169 -7.27 0.66 -19.38
N THR A 170 -8.48 0.16 -19.12
CA THR A 170 -8.74 -1.27 -18.85
C THR A 170 -8.65 -2.16 -20.10
N ILE A 171 -8.56 -1.58 -21.29
CA ILE A 171 -8.30 -2.33 -22.55
C ILE A 171 -6.86 -2.83 -22.56
N LEU A 172 -5.94 -2.09 -21.94
CA LEU A 172 -4.53 -2.47 -21.86
C LEU A 172 -4.28 -3.54 -20.78
N PRO A 173 -3.26 -4.40 -20.97
CA PRO A 173 -2.91 -5.41 -19.99
C PRO A 173 -2.50 -4.79 -18.65
N TYR A 174 -2.68 -5.56 -17.57
CA TYR A 174 -2.25 -5.16 -16.23
C TYR A 174 -0.75 -4.83 -16.20
N GLY A 175 -0.37 -3.77 -15.48
CA GLY A 175 1.00 -3.24 -15.50
C GLY A 175 1.34 -2.41 -16.74
N ASN A 176 0.37 -2.07 -17.59
CA ASN A 176 0.56 -1.10 -18.68
C ASN A 176 -0.67 -0.20 -18.89
N ARG A 177 -1.59 -0.14 -17.92
CA ARG A 177 -2.88 0.55 -18.03
C ARG A 177 -2.78 2.07 -18.05
N LEU A 178 -1.64 2.62 -17.63
CA LEU A 178 -1.35 4.06 -17.71
C LEU A 178 -0.45 4.41 -18.89
N PHE A 179 -0.22 3.48 -19.82
CA PHE A 179 0.57 3.77 -21.01
C PHE A 179 0.01 4.98 -21.77
N GLY A 180 0.91 5.91 -22.13
CA GLY A 180 0.58 7.15 -22.81
C GLY A 180 0.04 8.26 -21.89
N ARG A 181 -0.09 8.03 -20.58
CA ARG A 181 -0.44 9.08 -19.60
C ARG A 181 0.80 9.77 -19.07
N THR A 182 0.72 11.09 -18.95
CA THR A 182 1.70 11.93 -18.27
C THR A 182 1.14 12.41 -16.93
N ILE A 183 1.91 12.21 -15.84
CA ILE A 183 1.46 12.50 -14.48
C ILE A 183 2.49 13.35 -13.76
N CYS A 184 2.07 14.45 -13.13
CA CYS A 184 2.90 15.24 -12.23
C CYS A 184 2.60 14.83 -10.78
N VAL A 185 3.62 14.47 -10.01
CA VAL A 185 3.53 14.22 -8.57
C VAL A 185 4.34 15.28 -7.83
N VAL A 186 3.65 16.19 -7.16
CA VAL A 186 4.25 17.26 -6.34
C VAL A 186 4.36 16.80 -4.89
N ASN A 187 5.40 16.01 -4.65
CA ASN A 187 5.93 15.51 -3.38
C ASN A 187 6.92 14.40 -3.76
N ARG A 188 8.13 14.40 -3.20
CA ARG A 188 9.11 13.30 -3.37
C ARG A 188 9.57 12.69 -2.06
N SER A 189 8.69 12.69 -1.05
CA SER A 189 8.93 12.02 0.23
C SER A 189 9.06 10.51 0.03
N GLU A 190 9.84 9.86 0.90
CA GLU A 190 10.02 8.41 0.88
C GLU A 190 8.79 7.64 1.35
N VAL A 191 7.89 8.32 2.06
CA VAL A 191 6.69 7.73 2.62
C VAL A 191 5.59 7.61 1.56
N VAL A 192 5.42 8.63 0.71
CA VAL A 192 4.30 8.68 -0.25
C VAL A 192 4.75 9.07 -1.66
N GLY A 193 5.45 10.20 -1.81
CA GLY A 193 5.70 10.81 -3.11
C GLY A 193 6.49 9.93 -4.07
N ARG A 194 7.67 9.49 -3.65
CA ARG A 194 8.54 8.61 -4.45
C ARG A 194 7.92 7.22 -4.66
N PRO A 195 7.32 6.57 -3.64
CA PRO A 195 6.53 5.34 -3.83
C PRO A 195 5.43 5.46 -4.89
N LEU A 196 4.65 6.54 -4.83
CA LEU A 196 3.57 6.80 -5.77
C LEU A 196 4.09 6.99 -7.20
N ALA A 197 5.14 7.80 -7.37
CA ALA A 197 5.73 8.02 -8.69
C ALA A 197 6.24 6.72 -9.33
N ALA A 198 6.91 5.88 -8.53
CA ALA A 198 7.38 4.58 -8.97
C ALA A 198 6.25 3.62 -9.38
N LEU A 199 5.16 3.55 -8.59
CA LEU A 199 4.01 2.71 -8.91
C LEU A 199 3.35 3.12 -10.22
N LEU A 200 3.11 4.41 -10.41
CA LEU A 200 2.49 4.95 -11.62
C LEU A 200 3.38 4.70 -12.86
N ALA A 201 4.70 4.88 -12.72
CA ALA A 201 5.66 4.62 -13.80
C ALA A 201 5.72 3.12 -14.15
N ASN A 202 5.68 2.24 -13.14
CA ASN A 202 5.63 0.80 -13.35
C ASN A 202 4.34 0.33 -14.05
N ASP A 203 3.25 1.08 -13.92
CA ASP A 203 1.98 0.85 -14.64
C ASP A 203 1.94 1.49 -16.05
N GLY A 204 3.05 2.09 -16.49
CA GLY A 204 3.26 2.58 -17.86
C GLY A 204 3.16 4.09 -18.04
N ALA A 205 2.90 4.86 -16.99
CA ALA A 205 2.88 6.32 -17.08
C ALA A 205 4.29 6.90 -17.27
N CYS A 206 4.37 8.06 -17.89
CA CYS A 206 5.49 8.98 -17.74
C CYS A 206 5.20 9.90 -16.54
N VAL A 207 6.03 9.85 -15.50
CA VAL A 207 5.74 10.57 -14.25
C VAL A 207 6.81 11.61 -13.96
N TYR A 208 6.41 12.86 -13.84
CA TYR A 208 7.27 13.95 -13.37
C TYR A 208 7.14 14.07 -11.85
N SER A 209 8.17 13.65 -11.12
CA SER A 209 8.25 13.78 -9.67
C SER A 209 8.93 15.10 -9.30
N VAL A 210 8.15 16.01 -8.71
CA VAL A 210 8.56 17.36 -8.34
C VAL A 210 8.87 17.42 -6.85
N ASP A 211 9.98 18.05 -6.52
CA ASP A 211 10.44 18.34 -5.17
C ASP A 211 11.04 19.76 -5.11
N VAL A 212 11.33 20.25 -3.91
CA VAL A 212 12.02 21.53 -3.70
C VAL A 212 13.40 21.56 -4.37
N THR A 213 14.06 20.41 -4.57
CA THR A 213 15.38 20.37 -5.23
C THR A 213 15.33 20.25 -6.75
N GLY A 214 14.14 20.12 -7.36
CA GLY A 214 13.99 20.01 -8.82
C GLY A 214 13.08 18.86 -9.26
N VAL A 215 13.11 18.57 -10.56
CA VAL A 215 12.21 17.60 -11.21
C VAL A 215 12.97 16.36 -11.66
N GLN A 216 12.38 15.20 -11.38
CA GLN A 216 12.82 13.90 -11.89
C GLN A 216 11.74 13.31 -12.79
N GLN A 217 12.14 12.66 -13.87
CA GLN A 217 11.23 11.89 -14.72
C GLN A 217 11.37 10.40 -14.42
N PHE A 218 10.27 9.79 -14.02
CA PHE A 218 10.13 8.37 -13.79
C PHE A 218 9.43 7.75 -14.99
N HIS A 219 10.00 6.66 -15.51
CA HIS A 219 9.38 5.88 -16.57
C HIS A 219 9.58 4.39 -16.32
N ARG A 220 8.82 3.57 -17.04
CA ARG A 220 9.02 2.12 -17.01
C ARG A 220 10.45 1.79 -17.46
N GLY A 221 11.11 0.89 -16.75
CA GLY A 221 12.46 0.46 -17.11
C GLY A 221 12.51 -0.18 -18.49
N ALA A 222 13.47 0.24 -19.31
CA ALA A 222 13.64 -0.30 -20.66
C ALA A 222 14.41 -1.64 -20.64
N GLY A 223 13.80 -2.71 -21.18
CA GLY A 223 14.44 -4.01 -21.45
C GLY A 223 13.90 -5.19 -20.63
N ILE A 224 14.12 -6.42 -21.14
CA ILE A 224 13.56 -7.68 -20.58
C ILE A 224 14.01 -7.96 -19.13
N ARG A 225 15.19 -7.46 -18.74
CA ARG A 225 15.79 -7.68 -17.42
C ARG A 225 15.46 -6.61 -16.38
N LYS A 226 14.93 -5.44 -16.78
CA LYS A 226 14.69 -4.32 -15.86
C LYS A 226 13.24 -4.37 -15.37
N ARG A 227 13.07 -4.88 -14.14
CA ARG A 227 11.77 -4.94 -13.46
C ARG A 227 11.44 -3.66 -12.68
N LYS A 228 12.38 -2.73 -12.55
CA LYS A 228 12.23 -1.48 -11.78
C LYS A 228 12.01 -0.29 -12.73
N HIS A 229 11.28 0.72 -12.26
CA HIS A 229 11.25 2.05 -12.88
C HIS A 229 12.67 2.62 -13.05
N GLU A 230 12.84 3.44 -14.07
CA GLU A 230 14.04 4.25 -14.30
C GLU A 230 13.74 5.70 -13.93
N VAL A 231 14.77 6.39 -13.46
CA VAL A 231 14.71 7.79 -13.01
C VAL A 231 15.75 8.58 -13.79
N VAL A 232 15.31 9.66 -14.40
CA VAL A 232 16.15 10.62 -15.12
C VAL A 232 16.00 11.98 -14.45
N GLU A 233 17.13 12.62 -14.12
CA GLU A 233 17.12 14.00 -13.63
C GLU A 233 16.79 14.96 -14.76
N MET A 234 15.87 15.89 -14.51
CA MET A 234 15.48 16.92 -15.48
C MET A 234 16.14 18.25 -15.07
N GLU A 235 17.40 18.42 -15.47
CA GLU A 235 18.21 19.57 -15.05
C GLU A 235 17.56 20.91 -15.46
N GLY A 236 17.41 21.82 -14.48
CA GLY A 236 16.79 23.13 -14.67
C GLY A 236 15.26 23.12 -14.81
N TRP A 237 14.62 21.94 -14.81
CA TRP A 237 13.16 21.86 -14.91
C TRP A 237 12.49 22.19 -13.58
N THR A 238 11.35 22.86 -13.70
CA THR A 238 10.46 23.22 -12.60
C THR A 238 9.04 22.78 -12.91
N ILE A 239 8.12 23.07 -11.99
CA ILE A 239 6.69 22.79 -12.16
C ILE A 239 6.09 23.49 -13.38
N GLU A 240 6.62 24.67 -13.75
CA GLU A 240 6.22 25.44 -14.93
C GLU A 240 6.52 24.69 -16.24
N ASN A 241 7.52 23.80 -16.23
CA ASN A 241 7.89 23.02 -17.41
C ASN A 241 7.08 21.73 -17.51
N CYS A 242 6.86 21.03 -16.40
CA CYS A 242 6.27 19.69 -16.43
C CYS A 242 4.74 19.66 -16.29
N ALA A 243 4.14 20.52 -15.46
CA ALA A 243 2.70 20.49 -15.22
C ALA A 243 1.84 20.76 -16.47
N PRO A 244 2.22 21.65 -17.41
CA PRO A 244 1.47 21.85 -18.65
C PRO A 244 1.43 20.61 -19.56
N LEU A 245 2.35 19.67 -19.38
CA LEU A 245 2.43 18.42 -20.16
C LEU A 245 1.56 17.30 -19.57
N CYS A 246 1.09 17.45 -18.33
CA CYS A 246 0.52 16.35 -17.55
C CYS A 246 -1.01 16.28 -17.68
N ASP A 247 -1.51 15.09 -17.98
CA ASP A 247 -2.94 14.77 -17.94
C ASP A 247 -3.48 14.71 -16.50
N VAL A 248 -2.60 14.37 -15.55
CA VAL A 248 -2.94 14.24 -14.14
C VAL A 248 -1.93 14.99 -13.29
N VAL A 249 -2.39 15.75 -12.31
CA VAL A 249 -1.56 16.41 -11.31
C VAL A 249 -1.97 15.96 -9.92
N ILE A 250 -1.03 15.38 -9.19
CA ILE A 250 -1.21 14.85 -7.85
C ILE A 250 -0.31 15.65 -6.91
N THR A 251 -0.86 16.26 -5.88
CA THR A 251 -0.12 17.08 -4.92
C THR A 251 -0.30 16.55 -3.50
N GLY A 252 0.74 16.68 -2.69
CA GLY A 252 0.68 16.33 -1.29
C GLY A 252 1.78 17.00 -0.47
N VAL A 253 1.99 18.29 -0.68
CA VAL A 253 2.98 19.07 0.06
C VAL A 253 2.43 19.36 1.47
N PRO A 254 3.17 19.03 2.53
CA PRO A 254 2.73 19.32 3.90
C PRO A 254 2.80 20.83 4.18
N GLY A 255 1.91 21.30 5.06
CA GLY A 255 1.84 22.69 5.49
C GLY A 255 0.96 23.58 4.63
N GLU A 256 0.38 24.61 5.26
CA GLU A 256 -0.64 25.46 4.65
C GLU A 256 -0.08 26.44 3.61
N ALA A 257 1.22 26.75 3.70
CA ALA A 257 1.88 27.75 2.87
C ALA A 257 1.94 27.37 1.38
N TYR A 258 1.98 26.07 1.07
CA TYR A 258 2.06 25.63 -0.31
C TYR A 258 0.70 25.75 -1.02
N LYS A 259 0.72 26.37 -2.20
CA LYS A 259 -0.40 26.43 -3.14
C LYS A 259 0.11 26.12 -4.55
N PHE A 260 -0.57 25.22 -5.23
CA PHE A 260 -0.23 24.83 -6.59
C PHE A 260 -0.56 25.98 -7.56
N PRO A 261 0.38 26.39 -8.42
CA PRO A 261 0.16 27.44 -9.41
C PRO A 261 -0.85 26.99 -10.49
N CYS A 262 -2.13 27.29 -10.33
CA CYS A 262 -3.15 26.75 -11.24
C CYS A 262 -3.01 27.25 -12.70
N HIS A 263 -2.30 28.35 -12.96
CA HIS A 263 -2.07 28.84 -14.32
C HIS A 263 -1.26 27.86 -15.18
N VAL A 264 -0.45 26.98 -14.59
CA VAL A 264 0.33 25.97 -15.34
C VAL A 264 -0.42 24.69 -15.65
N LEU A 265 -1.64 24.52 -15.11
CA LEU A 265 -2.42 23.31 -15.38
C LEU A 265 -2.80 23.25 -16.85
N LYS A 266 -2.63 22.06 -17.43
CA LYS A 266 -3.22 21.69 -18.71
C LYS A 266 -4.74 21.70 -18.60
N ASP A 267 -5.41 22.27 -19.60
CA ASP A 267 -6.88 22.26 -19.63
C ASP A 267 -7.40 20.82 -19.71
N GLY A 268 -8.39 20.53 -18.87
CA GLY A 268 -8.96 19.19 -18.72
C GLY A 268 -8.13 18.24 -17.86
N ALA A 269 -7.06 18.68 -17.19
CA ALA A 269 -6.28 17.84 -16.29
C ALA A 269 -7.11 17.30 -15.11
N VAL A 270 -6.74 16.13 -14.60
CA VAL A 270 -7.29 15.58 -13.36
C VAL A 270 -6.40 15.97 -12.20
N CYS A 271 -6.99 16.60 -11.17
CA CYS A 271 -6.26 17.09 -10.01
C CYS A 271 -6.62 16.30 -8.74
N ILE A 272 -5.62 15.81 -8.01
CA ILE A 272 -5.80 15.03 -6.77
C ILE A 272 -4.91 15.62 -5.67
N ASN A 273 -5.51 15.95 -4.52
CA ASN A 273 -4.77 16.36 -3.33
C ASN A 273 -4.77 15.25 -2.28
N PHE A 274 -3.59 14.80 -1.88
CA PHE A 274 -3.43 13.84 -0.79
C PHE A 274 -2.85 14.44 0.50
N SER A 275 -2.48 15.72 0.51
CA SER A 275 -2.11 16.42 1.75
C SER A 275 -3.32 16.57 2.67
N SER A 276 -3.09 16.66 3.98
CA SER A 276 -4.10 17.15 4.93
C SER A 276 -4.53 18.58 4.58
N GLU A 277 -3.59 19.36 4.04
CA GLU A 277 -3.79 20.74 3.66
C GLU A 277 -4.32 20.88 2.24
N LYS A 278 -5.02 21.99 2.00
CA LYS A 278 -5.49 22.34 0.66
C LYS A 278 -4.34 22.88 -0.16
N ASN A 279 -3.68 22.01 -0.91
CA ASN A 279 -2.60 22.42 -1.83
C ASN A 279 -3.13 23.07 -3.11
N PHE A 280 -4.33 22.71 -3.59
CA PHE A 280 -4.95 23.41 -4.72
C PHE A 280 -5.81 24.58 -4.23
N PRO A 281 -5.60 25.79 -4.77
CA PRO A 281 -6.51 26.91 -4.54
C PRO A 281 -7.79 26.74 -5.40
N PRO A 282 -8.87 27.51 -5.16
CA PRO A 282 -10.17 27.31 -5.81
C PRO A 282 -10.15 27.36 -7.35
N GLU A 283 -9.20 28.09 -7.94
CA GLU A 283 -8.99 28.31 -9.37
C GLU A 283 -8.70 27.00 -10.13
N VAL A 284 -8.30 25.92 -9.42
CA VAL A 284 -8.15 24.58 -10.01
C VAL A 284 -9.41 24.16 -10.80
N LYS A 285 -10.60 24.61 -10.36
CA LYS A 285 -11.88 24.28 -10.98
C LYS A 285 -12.11 24.95 -12.33
N GLU A 286 -11.33 25.93 -12.70
CA GLU A 286 -11.46 26.61 -14.00
C GLU A 286 -10.77 25.81 -15.12
N LYS A 287 -9.73 25.05 -14.77
CA LYS A 287 -8.92 24.27 -15.71
C LYS A 287 -9.12 22.77 -15.62
N ALA A 288 -9.28 22.22 -14.42
CA ALA A 288 -9.36 20.78 -14.23
C ALA A 288 -10.69 20.21 -14.73
N SER A 289 -10.65 19.05 -15.40
CA SER A 289 -11.88 18.30 -15.72
C SER A 289 -12.49 17.64 -14.48
N ILE A 290 -11.63 17.11 -13.60
CA ILE A 290 -12.00 16.43 -12.37
C ILE A 290 -11.07 16.90 -11.24
N TYR A 291 -11.66 17.16 -10.08
CA TYR A 291 -10.90 17.53 -8.88
C TYR A 291 -11.30 16.66 -7.68
N VAL A 292 -10.31 16.00 -7.06
CA VAL A 292 -10.43 15.25 -5.81
C VAL A 292 -9.72 16.03 -4.69
N PRO A 293 -10.45 16.73 -3.81
CA PRO A 293 -9.86 17.67 -2.86
C PRO A 293 -9.13 17.03 -1.67
N ALA A 294 -9.47 15.79 -1.35
CA ALA A 294 -8.86 15.03 -0.27
C ALA A 294 -9.06 13.53 -0.55
N ILE A 295 -8.14 12.68 -0.07
CA ILE A 295 -8.21 11.23 -0.27
C ILE A 295 -8.42 10.42 1.02
N GLY A 296 -8.39 11.05 2.19
CA GLY A 296 -8.30 10.35 3.50
C GLY A 296 -9.31 9.21 3.70
N LYS A 297 -10.57 9.37 3.28
CA LYS A 297 -11.56 8.28 3.38
C LYS A 297 -11.21 7.07 2.50
N VAL A 298 -10.63 7.28 1.32
CA VAL A 298 -10.14 6.19 0.47
C VAL A 298 -8.94 5.51 1.12
N THR A 299 -8.02 6.28 1.72
CA THR A 299 -6.87 5.75 2.46
C THR A 299 -7.31 4.83 3.60
N ILE A 300 -8.31 5.22 4.39
CA ILE A 300 -8.87 4.38 5.46
C ILE A 300 -9.44 3.06 4.91
N VAL A 301 -10.17 3.09 3.79
CA VAL A 301 -10.72 1.86 3.19
C VAL A 301 -9.61 0.96 2.64
N VAL A 302 -8.57 1.53 2.02
CA VAL A 302 -7.40 0.79 1.58
C VAL A 302 -6.66 0.17 2.76
N LEU A 303 -6.59 0.87 3.89
CA LEU A 303 -6.02 0.34 5.13
C LEU A 303 -6.80 -0.86 5.66
N LEU A 304 -8.14 -0.82 5.63
CA LEU A 304 -8.98 -1.98 5.97
C LEU A 304 -8.75 -3.15 5.01
N ARG A 305 -8.59 -2.88 3.72
CA ARG A 305 -8.24 -3.89 2.71
C ARG A 305 -6.86 -4.50 2.98
N ASN A 306 -5.87 -3.71 3.40
CA ASN A 306 -4.55 -4.20 3.78
C ASN A 306 -4.62 -5.05 5.05
N LEU A 307 -5.40 -4.65 6.05
CA LEU A 307 -5.63 -5.45 7.26
C LEU A 307 -6.23 -6.82 6.93
N LEU A 308 -7.26 -6.87 6.07
CA LEU A 308 -7.81 -8.14 5.59
C LEU A 308 -6.74 -9.00 4.91
N ARG A 309 -5.92 -8.39 4.05
CA ARG A 309 -4.83 -9.11 3.38
C ARG A 309 -3.83 -9.69 4.37
N ILE A 310 -3.46 -8.94 5.40
CA ILE A 310 -2.52 -9.37 6.44
C ILE A 310 -3.09 -10.55 7.23
N VAL A 311 -4.36 -10.50 7.62
CA VAL A 311 -5.03 -11.61 8.31
C VAL A 311 -5.08 -12.85 7.43
N GLN A 312 -5.42 -12.70 6.15
CA GLN A 312 -5.41 -13.80 5.17
C GLN A 312 -4.01 -14.41 4.99
N ASN A 313 -2.97 -13.57 4.90
CA ASN A 313 -1.59 -14.04 4.78
C ASN A 313 -1.17 -14.85 6.02
N ARG A 314 -1.52 -14.39 7.23
CA ARG A 314 -1.24 -15.14 8.47
C ARG A 314 -1.94 -16.49 8.50
N ARG A 315 -3.20 -16.55 8.07
CA ARG A 315 -3.93 -17.82 7.93
C ARG A 315 -3.24 -18.77 6.97
N ALA A 316 -2.86 -18.29 5.78
CA ALA A 316 -2.17 -19.09 4.77
C ALA A 316 -0.80 -19.60 5.27
N GLN A 317 -0.09 -18.79 6.08
CA GLN A 317 1.16 -19.21 6.71
C GLN A 317 0.93 -20.36 7.70
N VAL A 318 -0.05 -20.24 8.60
CA VAL A 318 -0.38 -21.29 9.58
C VAL A 318 -0.81 -22.59 8.87
N GLU A 319 -1.65 -22.48 7.83
CA GLU A 319 -2.07 -23.64 7.03
C GLU A 319 -0.88 -24.35 6.36
N ARG A 320 0.10 -23.60 5.86
CA ARG A 320 1.34 -24.18 5.30
C ARG A 320 2.18 -24.87 6.37
N GLU A 321 2.41 -24.22 7.51
CA GLU A 321 3.21 -24.78 8.60
C GLU A 321 2.61 -26.10 9.11
N GLN A 322 1.29 -26.18 9.23
CA GLN A 322 0.56 -27.41 9.58
C GLN A 322 0.71 -28.50 8.50
N GLN A 323 0.62 -28.15 7.22
CA GLN A 323 0.82 -29.10 6.12
C GLN A 323 2.26 -29.64 6.09
N SER A 324 3.26 -28.80 6.27
CA SER A 324 4.66 -29.21 6.33
C SER A 324 4.93 -30.15 7.52
N GLN A 325 4.40 -29.84 8.71
CA GLN A 325 4.52 -30.72 9.89
C GLN A 325 3.84 -32.08 9.67
N SER A 326 2.66 -32.10 9.04
CA SER A 326 1.96 -33.35 8.73
C SER A 326 2.74 -34.24 7.74
N GLN A 327 3.38 -33.64 6.73
CA GLN A 327 4.21 -34.37 5.77
C GLN A 327 5.50 -34.91 6.39
N THR A 328 6.16 -34.15 7.26
CA THR A 328 7.34 -34.62 8.00
C THR A 328 6.96 -35.78 8.93
N SER A 329 5.85 -35.69 9.67
CA SER A 329 5.39 -36.79 10.53
C SER A 329 4.99 -38.05 9.73
N ALA A 330 4.40 -37.88 8.54
CA ALA A 330 4.08 -38.99 7.66
C ALA A 330 5.35 -39.66 7.11
N HIS A 331 6.37 -38.86 6.77
CA HIS A 331 7.65 -39.38 6.31
C HIS A 331 8.41 -40.11 7.42
N GLU A 332 8.49 -39.54 8.62
CA GLU A 332 9.09 -40.20 9.79
C GLU A 332 8.38 -41.50 10.16
N SER A 333 7.04 -41.51 10.20
CA SER A 333 6.27 -42.74 10.47
C SER A 333 6.47 -43.82 9.39
N SER A 334 6.61 -43.44 8.12
CA SER A 334 6.91 -44.38 7.04
C SER A 334 8.33 -44.95 7.11
N THR A 335 9.28 -44.14 7.61
CA THR A 335 10.69 -44.52 7.76
C THR A 335 10.87 -45.42 8.98
N GLU A 336 10.19 -45.13 10.08
CA GLU A 336 10.13 -46.02 11.26
C GLU A 336 9.42 -47.35 10.95
N ALA A 337 8.34 -47.33 10.16
CA ALA A 337 7.67 -48.55 9.73
C ALA A 337 8.57 -49.42 8.83
N GLN A 338 9.35 -48.80 7.93
CA GLN A 338 10.36 -49.50 7.14
C GLN A 338 11.48 -50.08 8.02
N ALA A 339 12.02 -49.30 8.95
CA ALA A 339 13.07 -49.75 9.88
C ALA A 339 12.62 -50.91 10.77
N ARG A 340 11.38 -50.87 11.30
CA ARG A 340 10.79 -51.98 12.08
C ARG A 340 10.61 -53.25 11.25
N ASN A 341 10.25 -53.13 9.97
CA ASN A 341 10.15 -54.28 9.07
C ASN A 341 11.52 -54.90 8.76
N THR A 342 12.58 -54.10 8.67
CA THR A 342 13.96 -54.59 8.48
C THR A 342 14.50 -55.33 9.72
N VAL A 343 14.18 -54.84 10.92
CA VAL A 343 14.56 -55.52 12.18
C VAL A 343 13.79 -56.82 12.38
N ALA A 344 12.49 -56.86 12.06
CA ALA A 344 11.67 -58.07 12.14
C ALA A 344 12.07 -59.16 11.12
N THR A 345 12.62 -58.77 9.96
CA THR A 345 13.19 -59.72 8.98
C THR A 345 14.59 -60.19 9.36
N GLY A 346 15.40 -59.35 10.01
CA GLY A 346 16.72 -59.73 10.54
C GLY A 346 16.67 -60.76 11.67
N GLN A 347 15.69 -60.68 12.59
CA GLN A 347 15.55 -61.65 13.68
C GLN A 347 15.03 -63.03 13.25
N LYS A 348 14.49 -63.19 12.03
CA LYS A 348 14.07 -64.50 11.50
C LYS A 348 15.20 -65.32 10.86
N LEU A 349 16.37 -64.72 10.64
CA LEU A 349 17.51 -65.38 9.97
C LEU A 349 18.53 -66.02 10.93
N GLU A 350 18.51 -65.72 12.23
CA GLU A 350 19.47 -66.28 13.21
C GLU A 350 19.03 -67.60 13.89
N THR A 351 17.86 -68.15 13.57
CA THR A 351 17.35 -69.42 14.16
C THR A 351 17.29 -70.61 13.20
N VAL A 352 18.13 -70.64 12.15
CA VAL A 352 18.36 -71.89 11.37
C VAL A 352 19.72 -72.47 11.73
N THR A 353 19.66 -73.27 12.79
CA THR A 353 20.59 -74.30 13.27
C THR A 353 21.62 -74.83 12.26
N LEU A 354 22.89 -74.69 12.65
CA LEU A 354 23.99 -75.60 12.35
C LEU A 354 23.59 -77.03 12.78
N ASN A 355 23.41 -77.93 11.82
CA ASN A 355 23.47 -79.37 12.03
C ASN A 355 23.87 -80.07 10.72
N GLY A 356 25.11 -80.56 10.68
CA GLY A 356 25.36 -81.96 10.30
C GLY A 356 25.91 -82.30 8.90
N VAL A 357 27.20 -82.66 8.92
CA VAL A 357 27.80 -83.90 8.37
C VAL A 357 27.93 -84.11 6.85
N ALA A 358 29.19 -84.10 6.42
CA ALA A 358 29.93 -85.05 5.56
C ALA A 358 29.19 -85.93 4.53
N ARG A 359 29.63 -85.84 3.27
CA ARG A 359 30.52 -86.82 2.62
C ARG A 359 31.08 -86.27 1.31
#